data_AF-A0A1N6YW35-F1
#
_entry.id   AF-A0A1N6YW35-F1
#
_cell.length_a   1.000
_cell.length_b   1.000
_cell.length_c   1.000
_cell.angle_alpha   90.00
_cell.angle_beta   90.00
_cell.angle_gamma   90.00
#
_symmetry.space_group_name_H-M   'P 1'
#
loop_
_entity.id
_entity.type
_entity.pdbx_description
1 polymer ?
#
loop_
_entity_poly.entity_id
_entity_poly.type
_entity_poly.pdbx_seq_one_letter_code
_entity_poly.pdbx_strand_id
1 'polypeptide(L)'
;MLKCREVAARASRLIDGELGPWQRFRMELHLAMCRRCRNFVEQMKRTRDLTRMTVSPEDQEMSAEIEAALAQRRSRSTGRS
;
A
#
# COMPACT_ATOMS: atom_id res chain seq x y z
N MET A 1 -15.38 17.05 -2.91
CA MET A 1 -15.13 16.17 -1.74
C MET A 1 -15.01 14.72 -2.21
N LEU A 2 -14.16 13.92 -1.56
CA LEU A 2 -14.16 12.45 -1.75
C LEU A 2 -15.33 11.83 -0.99
N LYS A 3 -15.89 10.74 -1.52
CA LYS A 3 -16.84 9.88 -0.81
C LYS A 3 -16.08 8.88 0.05
N CYS A 4 -16.64 8.45 1.19
CA CYS A 4 -15.99 7.47 2.08
C CYS A 4 -15.58 6.17 1.35
N ARG A 5 -16.37 5.72 0.37
CA ARG A 5 -16.03 4.56 -0.48
C ARG A 5 -14.76 4.77 -1.32
N GLU A 6 -14.52 6.00 -1.79
CA GLU A 6 -13.33 6.33 -2.59
C GLU A 6 -12.09 6.40 -1.70
N VAL A 7 -12.26 6.83 -0.44
CA VAL A 7 -11.22 6.77 0.57
C VAL A 7 -10.85 5.32 0.86
N ALA A 8 -11.85 4.45 1.08
CA ALA A 8 -11.62 3.03 1.29
C ALA A 8 -10.85 2.38 0.12
N ALA A 9 -11.26 2.67 -1.12
CA ALA A 9 -10.61 2.16 -2.32
C ALA A 9 -9.17 2.67 -2.54
N ARG A 10 -8.77 3.77 -1.88
CA ARG A 10 -7.44 4.40 -2.04
C ARG A 10 -6.58 4.29 -0.80
N ALA A 11 -7.09 3.72 0.27
CA ALA A 11 -6.43 3.77 1.56
C ALA A 11 -5.16 2.91 1.62
N SER A 12 -5.10 1.76 0.94
CA SER A 12 -3.83 1.00 0.81
C SER A 12 -2.76 1.86 0.15
N ARG A 13 -3.04 2.38 -1.06
CA ARG A 13 -2.12 3.28 -1.77
C ARG A 13 -1.71 4.51 -0.96
N LEU A 14 -2.59 5.06 -0.12
CA LEU A 14 -2.24 6.14 0.81
C LEU A 14 -1.20 5.66 1.85
N ILE A 15 -1.44 4.50 2.44
CA ILE A 15 -0.58 3.89 3.47
C ILE A 15 0.78 3.49 2.88
N ASP A 16 0.80 3.01 1.64
CA ASP A 16 1.97 2.54 0.90
C ASP A 16 2.74 3.69 0.21
N GLY A 17 2.20 4.91 0.23
CA GLY A 17 2.85 6.10 -0.33
C GLY A 17 2.77 6.22 -1.86
N GLU A 18 1.88 5.46 -2.49
CA GLU A 18 1.73 5.38 -3.95
C GLU A 18 0.76 6.43 -4.54
N LEU A 19 0.23 7.33 -3.70
CA LEU A 19 -0.63 8.41 -4.15
C LEU A 19 0.20 9.63 -4.60
N GLY A 20 -0.18 10.21 -5.74
CA GLY A 20 0.37 11.49 -6.17
C GLY A 20 0.04 12.63 -5.19
N PRO A 21 0.78 13.75 -5.22
CA PRO A 21 0.68 14.82 -4.21
C PRO A 21 -0.74 15.37 -4.02
N TRP A 22 -1.44 15.62 -5.13
CA TRP A 22 -2.83 16.11 -5.13
C TRP A 22 -3.83 15.09 -4.57
N GLN A 23 -3.61 13.79 -4.82
CA GLN A 23 -4.48 12.73 -4.31
C GLN A 23 -4.29 12.58 -2.81
N ARG A 24 -3.04 12.67 -2.34
CA ARG A 24 -2.70 12.68 -0.92
C ARG A 24 -3.36 13.85 -0.19
N PHE A 25 -3.23 15.07 -0.70
CA PHE A 25 -3.87 16.25 -0.10
C PHE A 25 -5.39 16.09 0.02
N ARG A 26 -6.06 15.59 -1.03
CA ARG A 26 -7.52 15.34 -0.99
C ARG A 26 -7.91 14.28 0.04
N MET A 27 -7.09 13.26 0.22
CA MET A 27 -7.29 12.23 1.25
C MET A 27 -7.12 12.84 2.65
N GLU A 28 -6.04 13.58 2.89
CA GLU A 28 -5.77 14.24 4.18
C GLU A 28 -6.92 15.19 4.57
N LEU A 29 -7.43 15.98 3.62
CA LEU A 29 -8.59 16.85 3.85
C LEU A 29 -9.85 16.05 4.22
N HIS A 30 -10.10 14.90 3.60
CA HIS A 30 -11.24 14.06 3.97
C HIS A 30 -11.06 13.43 5.36
N LEU A 31 -9.85 12.95 5.69
CA LEU A 31 -9.55 12.38 7.00
C LEU A 31 -9.63 13.45 8.11
N ALA A 32 -9.33 14.72 7.77
CA ALA A 32 -9.52 15.87 8.65
C ALA A 32 -10.97 15.98 9.13
N MET A 33 -11.94 15.84 8.22
CA MET A 33 -13.37 16.03 8.49
C MET A 33 -14.17 14.77 8.86
N CYS A 34 -13.72 13.57 8.44
CA CYS A 34 -14.46 12.33 8.65
C CYS A 34 -13.75 11.42 9.65
N ARG A 35 -14.23 11.42 10.91
CA ARG A 35 -13.67 10.59 12.00
C ARG A 35 -13.71 9.09 11.68
N ARG A 36 -14.73 8.61 10.96
CA ARG A 36 -14.86 7.18 10.62
C ARG A 36 -13.79 6.73 9.64
N CYS A 37 -13.55 7.53 8.60
CA CYS A 37 -12.47 7.28 7.64
C CYS A 37 -11.09 7.38 8.30
N ARG A 38 -10.90 8.30 9.24
CA ARG A 38 -9.67 8.38 10.03
C ARG A 38 -9.43 7.10 10.82
N ASN A 39 -10.41 6.65 11.60
CA ASN A 39 -10.30 5.42 12.38
C ASN A 39 -10.01 4.20 11.49
N PHE A 40 -10.68 4.11 10.34
CA PHE A 40 -10.46 3.05 9.36
C PHE A 40 -9.02 3.02 8.85
N VAL A 41 -8.46 4.17 8.44
CA VAL A 41 -7.08 4.26 7.96
C VAL A 41 -6.09 3.91 9.07
N GLU A 42 -6.31 4.39 10.30
CA GLU A 42 -5.46 4.07 11.44
C GLU A 42 -5.51 2.58 11.80
N GLN A 43 -6.67 1.94 11.70
CA GLN A 43 -6.79 0.48 11.88
C GLN A 43 -5.98 -0.29 10.84
N MET A 44 -6.06 0.08 9.56
CA MET A 44 -5.25 -0.58 8.52
C MET A 44 -3.75 -0.37 8.72
N LYS A 45 -3.31 0.83 9.13
CA LYS A 45 -1.90 1.06 9.48
C LYS A 45 -1.43 0.11 10.57
N ARG A 46 -2.21 -0.04 11.65
CA ARG A 46 -1.92 -0.98 12.73
C ARG A 46 -1.85 -2.42 12.24
N THR A 47 -2.80 -2.85 11.40
CA THR A 47 -2.76 -4.19 10.80
C THR A 47 -1.48 -4.39 9.99
N ARG A 48 -1.12 -3.45 9.12
CA ARG A 48 0.13 -3.51 8.34
C ARG A 48 1.36 -3.58 9.26
N ASP A 49 1.42 -2.75 10.28
CA ASP A 49 2.57 -2.69 11.18
C ASP A 49 2.71 -3.99 12.00
N LEU A 50 1.60 -4.55 12.47
CA LEU A 50 1.58 -5.87 13.12
C LEU A 50 2.04 -6.97 12.18
N THR A 51 1.55 -7.00 10.93
CA THR A 51 1.99 -7.98 9.92
C THR A 51 3.48 -7.85 9.62
N ARG A 52 4.02 -6.63 9.58
CA ARG A 52 5.46 -6.41 9.40
C ARG A 52 6.28 -6.93 10.58
N MET A 53 5.76 -6.85 11.81
CA MET A 53 6.45 -7.36 13.01
C MET A 53 6.50 -8.90 13.05
N THR A 54 5.59 -9.59 12.37
CA THR A 54 5.52 -11.06 12.36
C THR A 54 6.37 -11.72 11.27
N VAL A 55 7.05 -10.95 10.43
CA VAL A 55 7.86 -11.48 9.32
C VAL A 55 9.14 -12.14 9.87
N SER A 56 9.26 -13.46 9.69
CA SER A 56 10.48 -14.23 10.03
C SER A 56 11.62 -13.89 9.07
N PRO A 57 12.90 -14.06 9.45
CA PRO A 57 14.02 -13.99 8.49
C PRO A 57 13.81 -14.90 7.26
N GLU A 58 13.25 -16.09 7.46
CA GLU A 58 12.92 -17.04 6.38
C GLU A 58 11.90 -16.46 5.38
N ASP A 59 10.90 -15.72 5.88
CA ASP A 59 9.92 -15.04 5.05
C ASP A 59 10.57 -13.92 4.20
N GLN A 60 11.61 -13.28 4.74
CA GLN A 60 12.34 -12.22 4.03
C GLN A 60 13.20 -12.79 2.90
N GLU A 61 13.89 -13.89 3.14
CA GLU A 61 14.68 -14.60 2.11
C GLU A 61 13.76 -15.10 0.99
N MET A 62 12.66 -15.76 1.34
CA MET A 62 11.67 -16.22 0.36
C MET A 62 11.07 -15.06 -0.45
N SER A 63 10.77 -13.93 0.19
CA SER A 63 10.27 -12.73 -0.50
C SER A 63 11.30 -12.18 -1.50
N ALA A 64 12.58 -12.14 -1.14
CA ALA A 64 13.66 -11.68 -2.02
C ALA A 64 13.84 -12.61 -3.22
N GLU A 65 13.75 -13.93 -3.02
CA GLU A 65 13.79 -14.92 -4.10
C GLU A 65 12.64 -14.74 -5.10
N ILE A 66 11.41 -14.53 -4.59
CA ILE A 66 10.24 -14.28 -5.43
C ILE A 66 10.43 -13.01 -6.25
N GLU A 67 10.88 -11.91 -5.64
CA GLU A 67 11.16 -10.65 -6.34
C GLU A 67 12.24 -10.83 -7.43
N ALA A 68 13.32 -11.53 -7.13
CA ALA A 68 14.38 -11.84 -8.10
C ALA A 68 13.86 -12.69 -9.27
N ALA A 69 13.01 -13.69 -9.01
CA ALA A 69 12.39 -14.52 -10.04
C ALA A 69 11.44 -13.70 -10.92
N LEU A 70 10.64 -12.79 -10.34
CA LEU A 70 9.75 -11.89 -11.07
C LEU A 70 10.53 -10.90 -11.94
N ALA A 71 11.61 -10.32 -11.44
CA ALA A 71 12.48 -9.42 -12.20
C ALA A 71 13.11 -10.12 -13.42
N GLN A 72 13.60 -11.35 -13.25
CA GLN A 72 14.14 -12.17 -14.35
C GLN A 72 13.09 -12.47 -15.44
N ARG A 73 11.83 -12.70 -15.06
CA ARG A 73 10.76 -12.91 -16.05
C ARG A 73 10.45 -11.65 -16.84
N ARG A 74 10.42 -10.49 -16.18
CA ARG A 74 10.17 -9.19 -16.83
C ARG A 74 11.25 -8.86 -17.87
N SER A 75 12.54 -9.10 -17.56
CA SER A 75 13.65 -8.87 -18.50
C SER A 75 13.62 -9.83 -19.70
N ARG A 76 13.30 -11.11 -19.47
CA ARG A 76 13.16 -12.09 -20.57
C ARG A 76 11.97 -11.78 -21.49
N SER A 77 10.89 -11.18 -20.97
CA SER A 77 9.76 -10.75 -21.79
C SER A 77 10.03 -9.49 -22.62
N THR A 78 10.90 -8.59 -22.16
CA THR A 78 11.24 -7.37 -22.89
C THR A 78 12.31 -7.59 -23.96
N GLY A 79 13.13 -8.65 -23.85
CA GLY A 79 14.11 -9.04 -24.89
C GLY A 79 13.56 -9.95 -26.00
N ARG A 80 12.26 -10.25 -26.01
CA ARG A 80 11.58 -11.07 -27.05
C ARG A 80 10.55 -10.22 -27.83
N SER A 81 10.88 -8.96 -28.09
CA SER A 81 10.15 -8.07 -29.00
C SER A 81 11.11 -7.42 -29.97
#